data_AF-A0ABD2VMK5-F1
#
_entry.id   AF-A0ABD2VMK5-F1
#
_cell.length_a   1.000
_cell.length_b   1.000
_cell.length_c   1.000
_cell.angle_alpha   90.00
_cell.angle_beta   90.00
_cell.angle_gamma   90.00
#
_symmetry.space_group_name_H-M   'P 1'
#
loop_
_entity.id
_entity.type
_entity.pdbx_description
1 polymer ?
#
loop_
_entity_poly.entity_id
_entity_poly.type
_entity_poly.pdbx_seq_one_letter_code
_entity_poly.pdbx_strand_id
1 'polypeptide(L)'
;MEESLSSKVSDGIVKRIKFGLATPQEICKSSISDCPITHPSLLLNPFLGLPLEAGRCESCGTAEPGQCEGHFGYIELPIPIYHPDHVSELKKMLSLLCLKCLKMKNRKFQVKNAGVLERMLSSCCE
;
A
#
# COMPACT_ATOMS: atom_id res chain seq x y z
N MET A 1 39.30 8.81 -16.31
CA MET A 1 38.42 9.39 -17.33
C MET A 1 37.45 8.29 -17.74
N GLU A 2 36.31 8.21 -17.07
CA GLU A 2 35.12 7.55 -17.61
C GLU A 2 33.98 8.52 -17.35
N GLU A 3 33.56 9.19 -18.43
CA GLU A 3 32.43 10.10 -18.44
C GLU A 3 31.17 9.27 -18.20
N SER A 4 30.49 9.55 -17.09
CA SER A 4 29.19 8.99 -16.78
C SER A 4 28.20 9.37 -17.89
N LEU A 5 27.67 8.34 -18.56
CA LEU A 5 26.61 8.46 -19.54
C LEU A 5 25.41 9.15 -18.90
N SER A 6 25.27 10.46 -19.13
CA SER A 6 24.09 11.24 -18.78
C SER A 6 22.91 10.60 -19.49
N SER A 7 22.10 9.84 -18.74
CA SER A 7 20.83 9.33 -19.22
C SER A 7 19.98 10.53 -19.66
N LYS A 8 19.75 10.67 -20.96
CA LYS A 8 18.87 11.70 -21.52
C LYS A 8 17.43 11.38 -21.12
N VAL A 9 17.02 11.86 -19.95
CA VAL A 9 15.62 11.85 -19.54
C VAL A 9 14.89 12.93 -20.32
N SER A 10 13.71 12.60 -20.86
CA SER A 10 12.89 13.57 -21.60
C SER A 10 12.10 14.45 -20.64
N ASP A 11 12.02 15.75 -20.92
CA ASP A 11 11.20 16.67 -20.14
C ASP A 11 9.71 16.31 -20.25
N GLY A 12 8.98 16.42 -19.12
CA GLY A 12 7.57 16.12 -19.02
C GLY A 12 6.83 17.06 -18.08
N ILE A 13 5.54 17.29 -18.35
CA ILE A 13 4.66 18.09 -17.49
C ILE A 13 3.64 17.17 -16.84
N VAL A 14 3.50 17.24 -15.51
CA VAL A 14 2.50 16.51 -14.75
C VAL A 14 1.09 16.99 -15.14
N LYS A 15 0.28 16.09 -15.70
CA LYS A 15 -1.10 16.42 -16.14
C LYS A 15 -2.17 16.05 -15.11
N ARG A 16 -1.95 15.00 -14.32
CA ARG A 16 -2.93 14.43 -13.38
C ARG A 16 -2.24 13.59 -12.32
N ILE A 17 -2.79 13.59 -11.11
CA ILE A 17 -2.46 12.66 -10.03
C ILE A 17 -3.65 11.70 -9.85
N LYS A 18 -3.39 10.39 -9.87
CA LYS A 18 -4.39 9.35 -9.60
C LYS A 18 -4.04 8.69 -8.27
N PHE A 19 -4.98 8.71 -7.34
CA PHE A 19 -4.87 8.00 -6.08
C PHE A 19 -5.33 6.55 -6.22
N GLY A 20 -4.72 5.66 -5.45
CA GLY A 20 -5.02 4.24 -5.42
C GLY A 20 -4.33 3.57 -4.23
N LEU A 21 -4.75 2.34 -3.95
CA LEU A 21 -4.07 1.47 -2.98
C LEU A 21 -3.04 0.63 -3.72
N ALA A 22 -1.84 0.52 -3.16
CA ALA A 22 -0.82 -0.38 -3.68
C ALA A 22 -1.17 -1.83 -3.35
N THR A 23 -1.12 -2.68 -4.37
CA THR A 23 -1.24 -4.12 -4.23
C THR A 23 0.05 -4.72 -3.65
N PRO A 24 0.01 -5.93 -3.05
CA PRO A 24 1.21 -6.60 -2.57
C PRO A 24 2.31 -6.71 -3.64
N GLN A 25 1.91 -7.00 -4.89
CA GLN A 25 2.84 -7.11 -6.02
C GLN A 25 3.50 -5.77 -6.37
N GLU A 26 2.76 -4.67 -6.32
CA GLU A 26 3.32 -3.32 -6.56
C GLU A 26 4.28 -2.90 -5.44
N ILE A 27 3.98 -3.27 -4.19
CA ILE A 27 4.86 -3.02 -3.04
C ILE A 27 6.17 -3.78 -3.22
N CYS A 28 6.12 -5.09 -3.50
CA CYS A 28 7.32 -5.90 -3.75
C CYS A 28 8.13 -5.36 -4.95
N LYS A 29 7.45 -4.99 -6.05
CA LYS A 29 8.13 -4.45 -7.25
C LYS A 29 8.81 -3.10 -7.00
N SER A 30 8.26 -2.29 -6.09
CA SER A 30 8.85 -0.99 -5.74
C SER A 30 10.03 -1.14 -4.79
N SER A 31 10.12 -2.26 -4.07
CA SER A 31 11.24 -2.58 -3.18
C SER A 31 12.53 -2.79 -3.95
N ILE A 32 13.65 -2.35 -3.38
CA ILE A 32 14.98 -2.60 -3.94
C ILE A 32 15.45 -4.05 -3.76
N SER A 33 14.85 -4.76 -2.81
CA SER A 33 15.15 -6.16 -2.49
C SER A 33 13.89 -7.01 -2.64
N ASP A 34 14.05 -8.21 -3.19
CA ASP A 34 13.01 -9.24 -3.23
C ASP A 34 12.74 -9.86 -1.85
N CYS A 35 13.61 -9.63 -0.86
CA CYS A 35 13.47 -10.17 0.49
C CYS A 35 12.78 -9.16 1.43
N PRO A 36 11.86 -9.60 2.29
CA PRO A 36 11.25 -8.73 3.30
C PRO A 36 12.25 -8.35 4.39
N ILE A 37 12.00 -7.22 5.03
CA ILE A 37 12.67 -6.81 6.26
C ILE A 37 12.11 -7.64 7.42
N THR A 38 12.91 -8.58 7.91
CA THR A 38 12.52 -9.51 8.98
C THR A 38 13.06 -9.13 10.35
N HIS A 39 14.06 -8.24 10.42
CA HIS A 39 14.70 -7.84 11.67
C HIS A 39 15.00 -6.33 11.67
N PRO A 40 14.87 -5.62 12.81
CA PRO A 40 15.12 -4.18 12.90
C PRO A 40 16.50 -3.73 12.42
N SER A 41 17.52 -4.58 12.54
CA SER A 41 18.87 -4.26 12.04
C SER A 41 18.92 -4.02 10.54
N LEU A 42 17.99 -4.58 9.77
CA LEU A 42 17.91 -4.37 8.32
C LEU A 42 17.36 -2.99 7.95
N LEU A 43 16.74 -2.27 8.90
CA LEU A 43 16.25 -0.91 8.67
C LEU A 43 17.38 0.12 8.51
N LEU A 44 18.57 -0.21 9.01
CA LEU A 44 19.78 0.61 8.89
C LEU A 44 20.66 0.19 7.70
N ASN A 45 20.15 -0.70 6.84
CA ASN A 45 20.94 -1.23 5.74
C ASN A 45 21.17 -0.15 4.66
N PRO A 46 22.41 0.02 4.16
CA PRO A 46 22.73 0.97 3.10
C PRO A 46 21.88 0.90 1.82
N PHE A 47 21.23 -0.22 1.54
CA PHE A 47 20.32 -0.32 0.39
C PHE A 47 18.97 0.40 0.59
N LEU A 48 18.60 0.80 1.82
CA LEU A 48 17.35 1.55 2.07
C LEU A 48 17.53 3.06 1.91
N GLY A 49 18.77 3.54 1.81
CA GLY A 49 19.10 4.94 1.59
C GLY A 49 19.93 5.55 2.70
N LEU A 50 19.85 6.88 2.80
CA LEU A 50 20.56 7.70 3.78
C LEU A 50 19.56 8.24 4.84
N PRO A 51 20.02 8.61 6.05
CA PRO A 51 21.41 8.70 6.51
C PRO A 51 22.01 7.36 6.97
N LEU A 52 23.32 7.22 6.80
CA LEU A 52 24.13 6.12 7.32
C LEU A 52 25.23 6.69 8.23
N GLU A 53 25.67 5.93 9.23
CA GLU A 53 26.79 6.36 10.11
C GLU A 53 28.10 6.53 9.33
N ALA A 54 28.33 5.66 8.33
CA ALA A 54 29.44 5.74 7.40
C ALA A 54 29.09 5.04 6.09
N GLY A 55 29.78 5.43 5.01
CA GLY A 55 29.65 4.81 3.68
C GLY A 55 28.73 5.58 2.74
N ARG A 56 28.16 4.85 1.77
CA ARG A 56 27.29 5.38 0.72
C ARG A 56 26.08 4.47 0.56
N CYS A 57 24.99 5.00 0.03
CA CYS A 57 23.84 4.18 -0.32
C CYS A 57 24.23 3.14 -1.37
N GLU A 58 23.91 1.88 -1.14
CA GLU A 58 24.27 0.78 -2.06
C GLU A 58 23.38 0.74 -3.31
N SER A 59 22.22 1.40 -3.29
CA SER A 59 21.24 1.36 -4.37
C SER A 59 21.42 2.46 -5.41
N CYS A 60 21.68 3.70 -4.97
CA CYS A 60 21.93 4.83 -5.87
C CYS A 60 23.40 5.28 -5.88
N GLY A 61 24.24 4.79 -4.97
CA GLY A 61 25.68 5.07 -4.94
C GLY A 61 26.09 6.41 -4.33
N THR A 62 25.16 7.27 -3.94
CA THR A 62 25.49 8.57 -3.31
C THR A 62 25.84 8.42 -1.82
N ALA A 63 26.79 9.23 -1.36
CA ALA A 63 27.17 9.39 0.05
C ALA A 63 26.62 10.69 0.65
N GLU A 64 26.07 11.58 -0.16
CA GLU A 64 25.64 12.92 0.26
C GLU A 64 24.16 12.93 0.66
N PRO A 65 23.83 13.29 1.91
CA PRO A 65 22.44 13.51 2.31
C PRO A 65 21.78 14.56 1.40
N GLY A 66 20.58 14.25 0.90
CA GLY A 66 19.84 15.12 -0.04
C GLY A 66 20.01 14.76 -1.51
N GLN A 67 20.99 13.93 -1.88
CA GLN A 67 21.10 13.33 -3.21
C GLN A 67 20.48 11.92 -3.29
N CYS A 68 20.11 11.35 -2.15
CA CYS A 68 19.36 10.10 -2.06
C CYS A 68 17.90 10.43 -1.74
N GLU A 69 16.98 10.04 -2.62
CA GLU A 69 15.52 10.21 -2.41
C GLU A 69 14.92 9.14 -1.47
N GLY A 70 15.74 8.16 -1.07
CA GLY A 70 15.32 6.98 -0.31
C GLY A 70 14.89 5.82 -1.21
N HIS A 71 14.95 4.61 -0.66
CA HIS A 71 14.60 3.39 -1.39
C HIS A 71 13.60 2.58 -0.60
N PHE A 72 12.59 2.06 -1.29
CA PHE A 72 11.57 1.25 -0.64
C PHE A 72 12.13 -0.11 -0.24
N GLY A 73 11.69 -0.58 0.92
CA GLY A 73 11.68 -1.99 1.32
C GLY A 73 10.26 -2.38 1.69
N TYR A 74 10.05 -3.63 2.09
CA TYR A 74 8.75 -4.09 2.57
C TYR A 74 8.89 -5.03 3.76
N ILE A 75 7.85 -5.09 4.58
CA ILE A 75 7.72 -6.06 5.67
C ILE A 75 6.55 -6.96 5.31
N GLU A 76 6.79 -8.27 5.30
CA GLU A 76 5.72 -9.24 5.12
C GLU A 76 5.10 -9.57 6.48
N LEU A 77 3.79 -9.37 6.59
CA LEU A 77 3.05 -9.72 7.80
C LEU A 77 2.65 -11.20 7.73
N PRO A 78 2.74 -11.95 8.85
CA PRO A 78 2.41 -13.37 8.86
C PRO A 78 0.93 -13.64 8.57
N ILE A 79 0.06 -12.65 8.81
CA ILE A 79 -1.37 -12.69 8.53
C ILE A 79 -1.84 -11.33 7.99
N PRO A 80 -2.89 -11.30 7.14
CA PRO A 80 -3.50 -10.06 6.72
C PRO A 80 -4.17 -9.37 7.91
N ILE A 81 -3.95 -8.06 8.03
CA ILE A 81 -4.58 -7.22 9.05
C ILE A 81 -5.39 -6.11 8.39
N TYR A 82 -6.39 -5.59 9.09
CA TYR A 82 -7.14 -4.44 8.60
C TYR A 82 -6.33 -3.16 8.76
N HIS A 83 -6.26 -2.36 7.70
CA HIS A 83 -5.70 -1.02 7.79
C HIS A 83 -6.63 -0.15 8.67
N PRO A 84 -6.14 0.47 9.76
CA PRO A 84 -6.98 1.16 10.73
C PRO A 84 -7.86 2.24 10.08
N ASP A 85 -7.30 3.01 9.15
CA ASP A 85 -8.03 4.08 8.44
C ASP A 85 -9.07 3.58 7.43
N HIS A 86 -9.09 2.28 7.11
CA HIS A 86 -10.03 1.70 6.15
C HIS A 86 -11.10 0.83 6.80
N VAL A 87 -11.03 0.57 8.10
CA VAL A 87 -12.03 -0.23 8.83
C VAL A 87 -13.44 0.34 8.67
N SER A 88 -13.58 1.68 8.75
CA SER A 88 -14.87 2.35 8.60
C SER A 88 -15.46 2.18 7.20
N GLU A 89 -14.63 2.22 6.16
CA GLU A 89 -15.08 2.03 4.78
C GLU A 89 -15.42 0.57 4.50
N LEU A 90 -14.58 -0.36 4.98
CA LEU A 90 -14.85 -1.79 4.93
C LEU A 90 -16.21 -2.12 5.57
N LYS A 91 -16.51 -1.58 6.75
CA LYS A 91 -17.80 -1.77 7.41
C LYS A 91 -18.96 -1.31 6.52
N LYS A 92 -18.85 -0.17 5.85
CA LYS A 92 -19.89 0.32 4.91
C LYS A 92 -20.03 -0.64 3.74
N MET A 93 -18.93 -1.07 3.12
CA MET A 93 -18.97 -2.01 2.00
C MET A 93 -19.64 -3.34 2.41
N LEU A 94 -19.25 -3.91 3.55
CA LEU A 94 -19.85 -5.12 4.09
C LEU A 94 -21.34 -4.94 4.45
N SER A 95 -21.76 -3.74 4.86
CA SER A 95 -23.19 -3.46 5.13
C SER A 95 -24.07 -3.52 3.88
N LEU A 96 -23.49 -3.28 2.70
CA LEU A 96 -24.16 -3.36 1.41
C LEU A 96 -24.23 -4.79 0.86
N LEU A 97 -23.48 -5.73 1.45
CA LEU A 97 -23.40 -7.12 1.01
C LEU A 97 -24.21 -8.01 1.96
N CYS A 98 -24.83 -9.06 1.41
CA CYS A 98 -25.27 -10.20 2.20
C CYS A 98 -24.05 -11.05 2.56
N LEU A 99 -23.70 -11.15 3.85
CA LEU A 99 -22.53 -11.91 4.29
C LEU A 99 -22.67 -13.43 4.11
N LYS A 100 -23.86 -13.93 3.72
CA LYS A 100 -24.10 -15.34 3.40
C LYS A 100 -23.81 -15.68 1.94
N CYS A 101 -24.32 -14.89 0.98
CA CYS A 101 -24.20 -15.17 -0.45
C CYS A 101 -23.23 -14.22 -1.19
N LEU A 102 -22.67 -13.23 -0.49
CA LEU A 102 -21.77 -12.19 -1.00
C LEU A 102 -22.35 -11.35 -2.15
N LYS A 103 -23.67 -11.40 -2.36
CA LYS A 103 -24.37 -10.54 -3.31
C LYS A 103 -24.73 -9.20 -2.66
N MET A 104 -24.83 -8.16 -3.49
CA MET A 104 -25.34 -6.86 -3.06
C MET A 104 -26.77 -6.98 -2.56
N LYS A 105 -27.08 -6.38 -1.41
CA LYS A 105 -28.44 -6.28 -0.90
C LYS A 105 -29.25 -5.38 -1.83
N ASN A 106 -30.36 -5.89 -2.37
CA ASN A 106 -31.28 -5.08 -3.16
C ASN A 106 -31.89 -3.99 -2.26
N ARG A 107 -31.58 -2.72 -2.53
CA ARG A 107 -32.03 -1.54 -1.76
C ARG A 107 -33.54 -1.23 -1.91
N LYS A 108 -34.39 -2.20 -2.21
CA LYS A 108 -35.84 -2.02 -2.16
C LYS A 108 -36.33 -2.26 -0.73
N PHE A 109 -36.00 -1.38 0.22
CA PHE A 109 -36.77 -1.25 1.48
C PHE A 109 -36.35 0.04 2.19
N GLN A 110 -37.11 1.10 1.93
CA GLN A 110 -37.25 2.18 2.91
C GLN A 110 -38.17 1.66 4.01
N VAL A 111 -37.60 1.10 5.08
CA VAL A 111 -38.32 0.97 6.35
C VAL A 111 -37.60 1.80 7.39
N LYS A 112 -38.26 2.89 7.74
CA LYS A 112 -37.99 3.68 8.92
C LYS A 112 -38.21 2.75 10.13
N ASN A 113 -37.18 2.63 10.98
CA ASN A 113 -37.19 1.93 12.27
C ASN A 113 -37.25 0.39 12.24
N ALA A 114 -36.20 -0.26 11.71
CA ALA A 114 -35.90 -1.66 12.05
C ALA A 114 -34.53 -1.74 12.73
N GLY A 115 -34.41 -2.57 13.77
CA GLY A 115 -33.19 -2.76 14.55
C GLY A 115 -32.01 -3.24 13.68
N VAL A 116 -30.78 -2.95 14.12
CA VAL A 116 -29.54 -3.26 13.36
C VAL A 116 -29.44 -4.74 12.98
N LEU A 117 -29.96 -5.64 13.82
CA LEU A 117 -29.89 -7.09 13.62
C LEU A 117 -30.82 -7.58 12.48
N GLU A 118 -32.04 -7.04 12.36
CA GLU A 118 -33.00 -7.43 11.31
C GLU A 118 -32.53 -6.99 9.92
N ARG A 119 -31.83 -5.86 9.80
CA ARG A 119 -31.25 -5.37 8.53
C ARG A 119 -30.06 -6.19 8.05
N MET A 120 -29.42 -6.95 8.95
CA MET A 120 -28.35 -7.87 8.57
C MET A 120 -28.88 -9.20 8.02
N LEU A 121 -30.07 -9.61 8.45
CA LEU A 121 -30.70 -10.89 8.12
C LEU A 121 -31.76 -10.81 7.01
N SER A 122 -32.18 -9.60 6.60
CA SER A 122 -33.23 -9.39 5.60
C SER A 122 -32.95 -10.16 4.29
N SER A 123 -33.95 -10.97 3.91
CA SER A 123 -34.03 -12.08 2.94
C SER A 123 -33.39 -11.89 1.56
N CYS A 124 -32.06 -11.74 1.49
CA CYS A 124 -31.34 -11.87 0.22
C CYS A 124 -31.18 -13.34 -0.22
N CYS A 125 -31.43 -14.30 0.68
CA CYS A 125 -31.29 -15.73 0.45
C CYS A 125 -32.63 -16.41 0.75
N GLU A 126 -33.63 -16.11 -0.07
CA GLU A 126 -34.74 -17.04 -0.34
C GLU A 126 -34.41 -17.81 -1.62
#